data_AF-A0A392MCN0-F1
#
_entry.id   AF-A0A392MCN0-F1
#
_cell.length_a   1.000
_cell.length_b   1.000
_cell.length_c   1.000
_cell.angle_alpha   90.00
_cell.angle_beta   90.00
_cell.angle_gamma   90.00
#
_symmetry.space_group_name_H-M   'P 1'
#
loop_
_entity.id
_entity.type
_entity.pdbx_description
1 polymer ?
#
loop_
_entity_poly.entity_id
_entity_poly.type
_entity_poly.pdbx_seq_one_letter_code
_entity_poly.pdbx_strand_id
1 'polypeptide(L)' 'LAIPEEMKHVKVVELLDYRGAWNWSLIQDWIPEHIMHKIAEILPPEDMAGADQCYCARENAYGFSVAAMYNAKLLMI' A
#
# COMPACT_ATOMS: atom_id res chain seq x y z
N LEU A 1 -3.35 0.72 -22.02
CA LEU A 1 -2.66 1.59 -21.04
C LEU A 1 -1.20 1.20 -21.04
N ALA A 2 -0.35 2.02 -21.65
CA ALA A 2 1.10 1.79 -21.60
C ALA A 2 1.61 2.35 -20.27
N ILE A 3 2.41 1.56 -19.55
CA ILE A 3 3.12 2.06 -18.38
C ILE A 3 4.23 2.99 -18.92
N PRO A 4 4.32 4.25 -18.46
CA PRO A 4 5.40 5.15 -18.84
C PRO A 4 6.76 4.51 -18.56
N GLU A 5 7.72 4.69 -19.46
CA GLU A 5 8.99 3.96 -19.37
C GLU A 5 9.82 4.35 -18.15
N GLU A 6 9.59 5.57 -17.67
CA GLU A 6 10.05 6.14 -16.40
C GLU A 6 9.66 5.29 -15.20
N MET A 7 8.60 4.47 -15.30
CA MET A 7 8.01 3.74 -14.18
C MET A 7 8.35 2.27 -14.11
N LYS A 8 8.95 1.67 -15.15
CA LYS A 8 9.17 0.21 -15.18
C LYS A 8 10.03 -0.31 -14.04
N HIS A 9 10.75 0.58 -13.35
CA HIS A 9 11.68 0.23 -12.27
C HIS A 9 11.54 1.08 -11.01
N VAL A 10 10.52 1.96 -10.93
CA VAL A 10 10.33 2.80 -9.76
C VAL A 10 9.76 1.97 -8.61
N LYS A 11 10.46 1.95 -7.50
CA LYS A 11 10.04 1.30 -6.26
C LYS A 11 9.06 2.20 -5.53
N VAL A 12 8.15 1.59 -4.77
CA VAL A 12 7.19 2.34 -3.93
C VAL A 12 7.91 3.31 -3.00
N VAL A 13 9.06 2.95 -2.42
CA VAL A 13 9.84 3.83 -1.54
C VAL A 13 10.34 5.11 -2.23
N GLU A 14 10.54 5.08 -3.54
CA GLU A 14 10.95 6.24 -4.35
C GLU A 14 9.78 7.16 -4.67
N LEU A 15 8.55 6.70 -4.42
CA LEU A 15 7.31 7.47 -4.54
C LEU A 15 6.93 8.18 -3.23
N LEU A 16 7.67 7.94 -2.16
CA LEU A 16 7.38 8.52 -0.85
C LEU A 16 8.26 9.73 -0.56
N ASP A 17 7.76 10.66 0.24
CA ASP A 17 8.53 11.75 0.80
C ASP A 17 9.39 11.27 1.99
N TYR A 18 10.16 12.19 2.59
CA TYR A 18 11.02 11.90 3.74
C TYR A 18 10.25 11.45 5.00
N ARG A 19 8.92 11.60 5.03
CA ARG A 19 8.03 11.20 6.13
C ARG A 19 7.35 9.87 5.84
N GLY A 20 7.60 9.25 4.68
CA GLY A 20 6.93 8.02 4.26
C GLY A 20 5.51 8.24 3.70
N ALA A 21 5.12 9.49 3.41
CA ALA A 21 3.84 9.80 2.77
C ALA A 21 4.01 9.85 1.25
N TRP A 22 2.92 9.68 0.49
CA TRP A 22 2.95 9.80 -0.97
C TRP A 22 3.46 11.18 -1.42
N ASN A 23 4.44 11.20 -2.32
CA ASN A 23 4.93 12.41 -2.95
C ASN A 23 3.98 12.84 -4.08
N TRP A 24 2.88 13.51 -3.72
CA TRP A 24 1.84 13.90 -4.67
C TRP A 24 2.36 14.75 -5.83
N SER A 25 3.39 15.57 -5.61
CA SER A 25 4.00 16.38 -6.68
C SER A 25 4.67 15.53 -7.77
N LEU A 26 5.21 14.37 -7.40
CA LEU A 26 5.80 13.41 -8.33
C LEU A 26 4.71 12.57 -9.01
N ILE A 27 3.63 12.25 -8.30
CA ILE A 27 2.66 11.22 -8.69
C ILE A 27 1.43 11.81 -9.40
N GLN A 28 1.16 13.11 -9.27
CA GLN A 28 -0.02 13.76 -9.88
C GLN A 28 -0.08 13.65 -11.41
N ASP A 29 1.08 13.66 -12.08
CA ASP A 29 1.16 13.55 -13.53
C ASP A 29 1.03 12.08 -14.00
N TRP A 30 1.05 11.16 -13.04
CA TRP A 30 1.17 9.72 -13.27
C TRP A 30 -0.15 8.99 -13.08
N ILE A 31 -0.98 9.47 -12.15
CA ILE A 31 -2.22 8.82 -11.76
C ILE A 31 -3.38 9.80 -11.93
N PRO A 32 -4.50 9.39 -12.55
CA PRO A 32 -5.69 10.21 -12.60
C PRO A 32 -6.13 10.68 -11.21
N GLU A 33 -6.58 11.93 -11.12
CA GLU A 33 -7.03 12.60 -9.88
C GLU A 33 -8.00 11.73 -9.05
N HIS A 34 -8.96 11.07 -9.69
CA HIS A 34 -9.93 10.22 -8.99
C HIS A 34 -9.32 9.01 -8.26
N ILE A 35 -8.15 8.52 -8.69
CA ILE A 35 -7.42 7.46 -7.97
C ILE A 35 -6.62 8.07 -6.82
N MET A 36 -6.03 9.26 -7.00
CA MET A 36 -5.37 9.97 -5.91
C MET A 36 -6.34 10.21 -4.74
N HIS A 37 -7.58 10.61 -5.05
CA HIS A 37 -8.62 10.79 -4.03
C HIS A 37 -8.90 9.50 -3.27
N LYS A 38 -9.02 8.36 -3.97
CA LYS A 38 -9.20 7.05 -3.33
C LYS A 38 -8.03 6.66 -2.44
N ILE A 39 -6.80 6.97 -2.84
CA ILE A 39 -5.61 6.70 -2.02
C ILE A 39 -5.61 7.62 -0.78
N ALA A 40 -5.98 8.89 -0.92
CA ALA A 40 -6.07 9.83 0.19
C ALA A 40 -7.21 9.50 1.17
N GLU A 41 -8.26 8.81 0.71
CA GLU A 41 -9.33 8.27 1.55
C GLU A 41 -8.90 7.04 2.36
N ILE A 42 -7.80 6.37 1.98
CA ILE A 42 -7.20 5.33 2.82
C ILE A 42 -6.60 6.04 4.02
N LEU A 43 -7.32 6.00 5.13
CA LEU A 43 -6.87 6.57 6.39
C LEU A 43 -5.48 6.03 6.73
N PRO A 44 -4.54 6.90 7.16
CA PRO A 44 -3.28 6.40 7.70
C PRO A 44 -3.60 5.44 8.84
N PRO A 45 -2.74 4.41 9.09
CA PRO A 45 -2.89 3.55 10.25
C PRO A 45 -3.03 4.43 11.49
N GLU A 46 -4.17 4.31 12.15
CA GLU A 46 -4.52 5.11 13.33
C GLU A 46 -3.74 4.56 14.53
N ASP A 47 -3.10 5.43 15.31
CA ASP A 47 -2.31 4.99 16.48
C ASP A 47 -3.15 4.22 17.52
N MET A 48 -4.46 4.47 17.55
CA MET A 48 -5.43 3.78 18.40
C MET A 48 -5.86 2.42 17.83
N ALA A 49 -5.56 2.11 16.57
CA ALA A 49 -5.87 0.81 15.95
C ALA A 49 -4.97 -0.33 16.45
N GLY A 50 -3.98 -0.01 17.30
CA GLY A 50 -3.04 -0.96 17.86
C GLY A 50 -1.90 -1.27 16.90
N ALA A 51 -0.88 -1.97 17.41
CA ALA A 51 0.26 -2.39 16.58
C ALA A 51 -0.18 -3.40 15.51
N ASP A 52 0.41 -3.29 14.31
CA ASP A 52 0.25 -4.29 13.26
C ASP A 52 0.63 -5.68 13.81
N GLN A 53 -0.34 -6.58 13.85
CA GLN A 53 -0.11 -7.94 14.31
C GLN A 53 0.38 -8.79 13.14
N CYS A 54 1.59 -9.34 13.28
CA CYS A 54 2.11 -10.32 12.34
C CYS A 54 1.35 -11.64 12.53
N TYR A 55 0.28 -11.83 11.77
CA TYR A 55 -0.48 -13.09 11.73
C TYR A 55 0.27 -14.22 11.02
N CYS A 56 1.46 -13.95 10.48
CA CYS A 56 2.26 -14.87 9.68
C CYS A 56 3.49 -15.41 10.43
N ALA A 57 3.39 -15.67 11.73
CA ALA A 57 4.39 -16.46 12.45
C ALA A 57 3.96 -17.94 12.43
N ARG A 58 4.05 -18.62 11.28
CA ARG A 58 4.00 -20.09 11.23
C ARG A 58 5.35 -20.58 10.75
N GLU A 59 5.92 -21.54 11.48
CA GLU A 59 7.31 -22.01 11.38
C GLU A 59 7.75 -22.61 10.02
N ASN A 60 6.97 -22.49 8.94
CA ASN A 60 7.28 -22.99 7.59
C ASN A 60 6.55 -22.21 6.47
N ALA A 61 6.67 -20.88 6.43
CA ALA A 61 5.91 -20.03 5.50
C ALA A 61 6.61 -19.84 4.13
N TYR A 62 6.46 -20.80 3.21
CA TYR A 62 6.94 -20.68 1.81
C TYR A 62 5.91 -20.09 0.84
N GLY A 63 4.83 -19.46 1.33
CA GLY A 63 3.90 -18.77 0.44
C GLY A 63 2.78 -18.10 1.19
N PHE A 64 2.81 -16.77 1.23
CA PHE A 64 1.67 -15.94 1.59
C PHE A 64 1.32 -15.06 0.39
N SER A 65 0.02 -14.90 0.13
CA SER A 65 -0.45 -13.92 -0.84
C SER A 65 -1.12 -12.77 -0.09
N VAL A 66 -0.95 -11.54 -0.58
CA VAL A 66 -1.60 -10.35 -0.01
C VAL A 66 -3.12 -10.55 0.06
N ALA A 67 -3.71 -11.19 -0.94
CA ALA A 67 -5.14 -11.54 -0.96
C ALA A 67 -5.57 -12.44 0.19
N ALA A 68 -4.75 -13.43 0.58
CA ALA A 68 -5.04 -14.30 1.71
C ALA A 68 -5.08 -13.54 3.05
N MET A 69 -4.21 -12.52 3.22
CA MET A 69 -4.21 -11.68 4.43
C MET A 69 -5.48 -10.83 4.55
N TYR A 70 -5.91 -10.20 3.46
CA TYR A 70 -7.13 -9.38 3.48
C TYR A 70 -8.41 -10.22 3.68
N ASN A 71 -8.47 -11.44 3.12
CA ASN A 71 -9.61 -12.34 3.32
C ASN A 71 -9.69 -12.90 4.74
N ALA A 72 -8.57 -13.13 5.42
CA ALA A 72 -8.57 -13.58 6.81
C ALA A 72 -9.21 -12.54 7.75
N LYS A 73 -9.07 -11.25 7.44
CA LYS A 73 -9.63 -10.14 8.22
C LYS A 73 -11.16 -10.01 8.07
N LEU A 74 -11.73 -10.42 6.94
CA LEU A 74 -13.19 -10.39 6.67
C LEU A 74 -13.99 -11.45 7.43
N LEU A 75 -13.35 -12.48 7.98
CA LEU A 75 -14.01 -13.55 8.75
C LEU A 75 -14.11 -13.26 10.26
N MET A 76 -13.66 -12.08 10.71
CA MET A 76 -13.60 -11.69 12.13
C MET A 76 -14.41 -10.43 12.46
N ILE A 77 -15.32 -10.01 11.56
CA ILE A 77 -16.30 -8.93 11.77
C ILE A 77 -17.70 -9.53 11.84
#